data_AF-A0A2U2MXC6-F1
#
_entry.id   AF-A0A2U2MXC6-F1
#
_cell.length_a   1.000
_cell.length_b   1.000
_cell.length_c   1.000
_cell.angle_alpha   90.00
_cell.angle_beta   90.00
_cell.angle_gamma   90.00
#
_symmetry.space_group_name_H-M   'P 1'
#
loop_
_entity.id
_entity.type
_entity.pdbx_description
1 polymer ?
#
loop_
_entity_poly.entity_id
_entity_poly.type
_entity_poly.pdbx_seq_one_letter_code
_entity_poly.pdbx_strand_id
1 'polypeptide(L)'
;MGVAFSDASAFDAFWCETLLEAAGLVPEFRIAPAIEAFPGTRLAELEGYREAAYRRIGGRRHRAGTDVRALVEAHRAAFGCMDAE
;
A
#
# COMPACT_ATOMS: atom_id res chain seq x y z
N MET A 1 -12.75 -1.16 -13.18
CA MET A 1 -12.07 -0.02 -12.51
C MET A 1 -10.98 -0.61 -11.62
N GLY A 2 -9.74 -0.20 -11.79
CA GLY A 2 -8.61 -0.71 -11.00
C GLY A 2 -8.67 -0.27 -9.53
N VAL A 3 -7.84 -0.88 -8.68
CA VAL A 3 -7.68 -0.47 -7.27
C VAL A 3 -6.19 -0.31 -6.97
N ALA A 4 -5.83 0.87 -6.46
CA ALA A 4 -4.52 1.12 -5.86
C ALA A 4 -4.67 1.16 -4.34
N PHE A 5 -3.81 0.45 -3.62
CA PHE A 5 -3.86 0.37 -2.16
C PHE A 5 -2.83 1.34 -1.54
N SER A 6 -3.25 2.08 -0.52
CA SER A 6 -2.44 3.09 0.15
C SER A 6 -2.60 3.02 1.68
N ASP A 7 -1.51 3.22 2.41
CA ASP A 7 -1.50 3.33 3.87
C ASP A 7 -1.97 4.70 4.40
N ALA A 8 -2.22 5.66 3.50
CA ALA A 8 -2.80 6.97 3.76
C ALA A 8 -3.90 7.31 2.73
N SER A 9 -4.76 6.33 2.42
CA SER A 9 -5.65 6.34 1.24
C SER A 9 -6.49 7.60 1.05
N ALA A 10 -6.95 8.25 2.13
CA ALA A 10 -7.72 9.49 2.03
C ALA A 10 -6.87 10.67 1.51
N PHE A 11 -5.63 10.81 1.99
CA PHE A 11 -4.71 11.85 1.55
C PHE A 11 -4.19 11.57 0.14
N ASP A 12 -3.84 10.32 -0.14
CA ASP A 12 -3.36 9.91 -1.45
C ASP A 12 -4.45 10.04 -2.52
N ALA A 13 -5.71 9.71 -2.19
CA ALA A 13 -6.85 9.94 -3.09
C ALA A 13 -7.01 11.41 -3.42
N PHE A 14 -7.08 12.27 -2.40
CA PHE A 14 -7.23 13.72 -2.58
C PHE A 14 -6.15 14.30 -3.51
N TRP A 15 -4.88 14.00 -3.24
CA TRP A 15 -3.79 14.54 -4.05
C TRP A 15 -3.71 13.92 -5.44
N CYS A 16 -3.97 12.63 -5.58
CA CYS A 16 -3.97 11.96 -6.89
C CYS A 16 -5.09 12.51 -7.78
N GLU A 17 -6.31 12.64 -7.26
CA GLU A 17 -7.45 13.22 -7.97
C GLU A 17 -7.16 14.67 -8.38
N THR A 18 -6.66 15.50 -7.45
CA THR A 18 -6.29 16.90 -7.73
C THR A 18 -5.27 17.01 -8.87
N LEU A 19 -4.25 16.16 -8.88
CA LEU A 19 -3.20 16.18 -9.90
C LEU A 19 -3.69 15.68 -11.26
N LEU A 20 -4.54 14.64 -11.27
CA LEU A 20 -5.14 14.12 -12.50
C LEU A 20 -6.11 15.13 -13.11
N GLU A 21 -6.95 15.76 -12.29
CA GLU A 21 -7.86 16.83 -12.73
C GLU A 21 -7.08 17.99 -13.35
N ALA A 22 -6.02 18.47 -12.67
CA ALA A 22 -5.17 19.53 -13.19
C ALA A 22 -4.47 19.16 -14.52
N ALA A 23 -4.25 17.87 -14.78
CA ALA A 23 -3.71 17.35 -16.02
C ALA A 23 -4.79 17.06 -17.10
N GLY A 24 -6.07 17.28 -16.81
CA GLY A 24 -7.18 16.93 -17.71
C GLY A 24 -7.40 15.43 -17.87
N LEU A 25 -7.00 14.63 -16.88
CA LEU A 25 -7.07 13.18 -16.86
C LEU A 25 -8.19 12.70 -15.94
N VAL A 26 -8.77 11.55 -16.29
CA VAL A 26 -9.77 10.84 -15.46
C VAL A 26 -9.13 9.56 -14.91
N PRO A 27 -9.14 9.34 -13.58
CA PRO A 27 -8.61 8.10 -13.02
C PRO A 27 -9.47 6.89 -13.42
N GLU A 28 -8.84 5.85 -13.96
CA GLU A 28 -9.48 4.54 -14.23
C GLU A 28 -9.41 3.58 -13.02
N PHE A 29 -8.96 4.09 -11.87
CA PHE A 29 -8.78 3.36 -10.62
C PHE A 29 -9.29 4.18 -9.43
N ARG A 30 -9.62 3.49 -8.34
CA ARG A 30 -9.84 4.11 -7.02
C ARG A 30 -8.65 3.86 -6.10
N ILE A 31 -8.44 4.73 -5.12
CA ILE A 31 -7.50 4.48 -4.03
C ILE A 31 -8.25 3.92 -2.82
N ALA A 32 -7.76 2.79 -2.30
CA ALA A 32 -8.35 2.06 -1.19
C ALA A 32 -7.39 1.99 0.02
N PRO A 33 -7.92 1.90 1.24
CA PRO A 33 -7.11 1.61 2.44
C PRO A 33 -6.30 0.33 2.26
N ALA A 34 -5.01 0.38 2.60
CA ALA A 34 -4.11 -0.76 2.46
C ALA A 34 -4.61 -2.01 3.17
N ILE A 35 -5.28 -1.87 4.32
CA ILE A 35 -5.83 -2.99 5.10
C ILE A 35 -6.82 -3.85 4.30
N GLU A 36 -7.50 -3.30 3.28
CA GLU A 36 -8.37 -4.07 2.38
C GLU A 36 -7.60 -5.14 1.58
N ALA A 37 -6.30 -4.92 1.34
CA ALA A 37 -5.42 -5.89 0.71
C ALA A 37 -4.87 -6.94 1.69
N PHE A 38 -5.22 -6.88 2.96
CA PHE A 38 -4.77 -7.81 4.00
C PHE A 38 -5.97 -8.54 4.65
N PRO A 39 -6.68 -9.40 3.91
CA PRO A 39 -7.85 -10.09 4.44
C PRO A 39 -7.49 -10.91 5.69
N GLY A 40 -8.33 -10.81 6.72
CA GLY A 40 -8.12 -11.51 7.99
C GLY A 40 -6.99 -10.96 8.87
N THR A 41 -6.29 -9.91 8.43
CA THR A 41 -5.22 -9.27 9.21
C THR A 41 -5.78 -8.12 10.05
N ARG A 42 -5.42 -8.06 11.32
CA ARG A 42 -5.72 -6.94 12.22
C ARG A 42 -4.76 -5.79 11.95
N LEU A 43 -5.17 -4.55 12.26
CA LEU A 43 -4.32 -3.38 12.05
C LEU A 43 -2.95 -3.48 12.75
N ALA A 44 -2.92 -4.04 13.98
CA ALA A 44 -1.67 -4.25 14.72
C ALA A 44 -0.73 -5.28 14.04
N GLU A 45 -1.28 -6.30 13.38
CA GLU A 45 -0.50 -7.29 12.65
C GLU A 45 0.09 -6.69 11.37
N LEU A 46 -0.71 -5.88 10.65
CA LEU A 46 -0.25 -5.11 9.49
C LEU A 46 0.92 -4.19 9.84
N GLU A 47 0.86 -3.49 10.97
CA GLU A 47 1.97 -2.65 11.45
C GLU A 47 3.24 -3.49 11.71
N GLY A 48 3.10 -4.66 12.33
CA GLY A 48 4.19 -5.62 12.51
C GLY A 48 4.84 -6.06 11.20
N TYR A 49 4.02 -6.42 10.20
CA TYR A 49 4.52 -6.78 8.86
C TYR A 49 5.23 -5.62 8.17
N ARG A 50 4.70 -4.39 8.27
CA ARG A 50 5.33 -3.18 7.72
C ARG A 50 6.68 -2.89 8.38
N GLU A 51 6.77 -2.98 9.70
CA GLU A 51 8.03 -2.77 10.43
C GLU A 51 9.07 -3.85 10.12
N ALA A 52 8.66 -5.11 9.95
CA ALA A 52 9.54 -6.16 9.46
C ALA A 52 10.02 -5.90 8.03
N ALA A 53 9.12 -5.47 7.15
CA ALA A 53 9.44 -5.12 5.77
C ALA A 53 10.46 -3.97 5.70
N TYR A 54 10.23 -2.87 6.42
CA TYR A 54 11.18 -1.74 6.48
C TYR A 54 12.58 -2.17 6.93
N ARG A 55 12.68 -3.03 7.96
CA ARG A 55 13.97 -3.56 8.42
C ARG A 55 14.67 -4.41 7.36
N ARG A 56 13.91 -5.20 6.60
CA ARG A 56 14.43 -6.07 5.54
C ARG A 56 14.90 -5.28 4.32
N ILE A 57 14.12 -4.33 3.83
CA ILE A 57 14.45 -3.59 2.60
C ILE A 57 15.44 -2.44 2.82
N GLY A 58 15.51 -1.94 4.06
CA GLY A 58 16.28 -0.74 4.39
C GLY A 58 15.80 0.51 3.65
N GLY A 59 16.64 1.56 3.68
CA GLY A 59 16.35 2.84 3.02
C GLY A 59 15.58 3.83 3.89
N ARG A 60 15.27 4.98 3.31
CA ARG A 60 14.66 6.12 4.01
C ARG A 60 13.12 6.01 4.00
N ARG A 61 12.51 6.03 5.19
CA ARG A 61 11.06 6.21 5.41
C ARG A 61 10.61 7.60 4.94
N HIS A 62 9.33 7.73 4.58
CA HIS A 62 8.77 8.96 4.00
C HIS A 62 9.36 9.29 2.63
N ARG A 63 9.86 8.27 1.93
CA ARG A 63 10.14 8.34 0.51
C ARG A 63 9.13 7.40 -0.14
N ALA A 64 8.23 7.93 -0.96
CA ALA A 64 7.12 7.18 -1.54
C ALA A 64 7.54 5.81 -2.11
N GLY A 65 8.64 5.75 -2.88
CA GLY A 65 9.13 4.49 -3.43
C GLY A 65 9.63 3.48 -2.38
N THR A 66 10.16 3.93 -1.24
CA THR A 66 10.51 3.05 -0.11
C THR A 66 9.24 2.55 0.58
N ASP A 67 8.28 3.45 0.82
CA ASP A 67 7.05 3.13 1.55
C ASP A 67 6.19 2.13 0.76
N VAL A 68 6.07 2.30 -0.57
CA VAL A 68 5.41 1.32 -1.45
C VAL A 68 6.12 -0.04 -1.43
N ARG A 69 7.46 -0.06 -1.49
CA ARG A 69 8.21 -1.34 -1.40
C ARG A 69 7.99 -2.02 -0.05
N ALA A 70 7.94 -1.26 1.04
CA ALA A 70 7.66 -1.82 2.36
C ALA A 70 6.25 -2.40 2.43
N LEU A 71 5.24 -1.74 1.85
CA LEU A 71 3.87 -2.24 1.81
C LEU A 71 3.73 -3.53 0.98
N VAL A 72 4.41 -3.60 -0.17
CA VAL A 72 4.45 -4.82 -1.00
C VAL A 72 5.14 -5.97 -0.28
N GLU A 73 6.28 -5.72 0.39
CA GLU A 73 6.97 -6.75 1.16
C GLU A 73 6.17 -7.18 2.40
N ALA A 74 5.43 -6.28 3.04
CA ALA A 74 4.50 -6.62 4.12
C ALA A 74 3.39 -7.55 3.62
N HIS A 75 2.79 -7.24 2.46
CA HIS A 75 1.79 -8.11 1.82
C HIS A 75 2.37 -9.48 1.48
N ARG A 76 3.59 -9.54 0.95
CA ARG A 76 4.31 -10.81 0.72
C ARG A 76 4.62 -11.55 2.01
N ALA A 77 4.91 -10.87 3.12
CA ALA A 77 5.12 -11.54 4.40
C ALA A 77 3.81 -12.11 4.98
N ALA A 78 2.69 -11.44 4.75
CA ALA A 78 1.37 -11.88 5.20
C ALA A 78 0.82 -13.07 4.37
N PHE A 79 1.08 -13.11 3.05
CA PHE A 79 0.45 -14.07 2.14
C PHE A 79 1.42 -14.89 1.27
N GLY A 80 2.71 -14.56 1.25
CA GLY A 80 3.74 -15.17 0.40
C GLY A 80 4.25 -16.54 0.86
N CYS A 81 3.42 -17.28 1.60
CA CYS A 81 3.56 -18.73 1.82
C CYS A 81 2.30 -19.51 1.38
N MET A 82 1.34 -18.90 0.67
CA MET A 82 0.22 -19.64 0.06
C MET A 82 0.61 -20.20 -1.32
N ASP A 83 1.53 -21.18 -1.28
CA ASP A 83 1.80 -22.26 -2.24
C ASP A 83 2.62 -23.27 -1.39
N ALA A 84 2.18 -24.47 -1.00
CA ALA A 84 1.31 -25.43 -1.66
C ALA A 84 0.55 -26.32 -0.64
N GLU A 85 -0.74 -26.52 -0.89
CA GLU A 85 -1.44 -27.80 -0.70
C GLU A 85 -2.43 -27.99 -1.85
#